data_AF-A0A9P3AXC8-F1
#
_entry.id   AF-A0A9P3AXC8-F1
#
_cell.length_a   1.000
_cell.length_b   1.000
_cell.length_c   1.000
_cell.angle_alpha   90.00
_cell.angle_beta   90.00
_cell.angle_gamma   90.00
#
_symmetry.space_group_name_H-M   'P 1'
#
loop_
_entity.id
_entity.type
_entity.pdbx_description
1 polymer ?
#
loop_
_entity_poly.entity_id
_entity_poly.type
_entity_poly.pdbx_seq_one_letter_code
_entity_poly.pdbx_strand_id
1 'polypeptide(L)' 'MSYTTPYAWLKPRSAAQIAQEKQELEGDKRLIVTTCYEAILNSDEPSVRWQAARLLQRIGPLEDH' A
#
# COMPACT_ATOMS: atom_id res chain seq x y z
N MET A 1 44.13 -18.29 3.95
CA MET A 1 43.22 -17.68 4.94
C MET A 1 41.89 -17.43 4.25
N SER A 2 40.91 -18.30 4.47
CA SER A 2 39.60 -18.21 3.80
C SER A 2 38.68 -17.35 4.66
N TYR A 3 38.35 -16.15 4.19
CA TYR A 3 37.38 -15.28 4.84
C TYR A 3 35.99 -15.87 4.60
N THR A 4 35.47 -16.61 5.58
CA THR A 4 34.06 -17.02 5.59
C THR A 4 33.22 -15.78 5.86
N THR A 5 32.47 -15.32 4.87
CA THR A 5 31.55 -14.19 4.99
C THR A 5 30.36 -14.64 5.85
N PRO A 6 30.16 -14.13 7.08
CA PRO A 6 29.22 -14.73 8.03
C PRO A 6 27.72 -14.48 7.75
N TYR A 7 27.35 -13.91 6.59
CA TYR A 7 25.98 -13.45 6.31
C TYR A 7 25.42 -13.86 4.93
N ALA A 8 25.71 -15.08 4.47
CA ALA A 8 25.19 -15.59 3.19
C ALA A 8 23.65 -15.67 3.10
N TRP A 9 22.93 -15.62 4.22
CA TRP A 9 21.46 -15.69 4.30
C TRP A 9 20.77 -14.33 4.18
N LEU A 10 21.49 -13.22 4.33
CA LEU A 10 20.92 -11.87 4.27
C LEU A 10 21.14 -11.29 2.88
N LYS A 11 20.28 -11.65 1.93
CA LYS A 11 20.31 -11.09 0.57
C LYS A 11 19.57 -9.74 0.59
N PRO A 12 20.26 -8.60 0.40
CA PRO A 12 19.58 -7.31 0.36
C PRO A 12 18.63 -7.28 -0.85
N ARG A 13 17.47 -6.63 -0.67
CA ARG A 13 16.55 -6.38 -1.79
C ARG A 13 17.26 -5.63 -2.89
N SER A 14 17.04 -6.04 -4.14
CA SER A 14 17.56 -5.32 -5.29
C SER A 14 16.75 -4.05 -5.55
N ALA A 15 17.35 -3.07 -6.24
CA ALA A 15 16.63 -1.86 -6.65
C ALA A 15 15.39 -2.18 -7.50
N ALA A 16 15.45 -3.21 -8.34
CA ALA A 16 14.33 -3.66 -9.16
C ALA A 16 13.18 -4.21 -8.29
N GLN A 17 13.49 -4.98 -7.24
CA GLN A 17 12.48 -5.49 -6.30
C GLN A 17 11.83 -4.35 -5.52
N ILE A 18 12.63 -3.37 -5.06
CA ILE A 18 12.09 -2.19 -4.35
C ILE A 18 11.17 -1.37 -5.25
N ALA A 19 11.54 -1.18 -6.51
CA ALA A 19 10.72 -0.44 -7.48
C ALA A 19 9.39 -1.17 -7.76
N GLN A 20 9.44 -2.49 -7.92
CA GLN A 20 8.24 -3.29 -8.13
C GLN A 20 7.30 -3.26 -6.91
N GLU A 21 7.83 -3.44 -5.70
CA GLU A 21 7.03 -3.35 -4.47
C GLU A 21 6.38 -1.97 -4.29
N LYS A 22 7.09 -0.89 -4.67
CA LYS A 22 6.50 0.46 -4.67
C LYS A 22 5.35 0.59 -5.65
N GLN A 23 5.51 0.08 -6.87
CA GLN A 23 4.47 0.13 -7.89
C GLN A 23 3.23 -0.69 -7.47
N GLU A 24 3.44 -1.87 -6.89
CA GLU A 24 2.36 -2.70 -6.34
C GLU A 24 1.64 -1.97 -5.20
N LEU A 25 2.40 -1.37 -4.27
CA LEU A 25 1.84 -0.57 -3.17
C LEU A 25 1.02 0.63 -3.67
N GLU A 26 1.48 1.33 -4.69
CA GLU A 26 0.75 2.44 -5.31
C GLU A 26 -0.54 1.97 -5.99
N GLY A 27 -0.49 0.82 -6.68
CA GLY A 27 -1.67 0.16 -7.25
C GLY A 27 -2.71 -0.19 -6.19
N ASP A 28 -2.28 -0.81 -5.09
CA ASP A 28 -3.14 -1.17 -3.96
C ASP A 28 -3.75 0.06 -3.31
N LYS A 29 -2.96 1.12 -3.07
CA LYS A 29 -3.46 2.39 -2.55
C LYS A 29 -4.57 2.95 -3.43
N ARG A 30 -4.35 3.00 -4.75
CA ARG A 30 -5.34 3.51 -5.70
C ARG A 30 -6.62 2.68 -5.69
N LEU A 31 -6.49 1.35 -5.66
CA LEU A 31 -7.63 0.44 -5.58
C LEU A 31 -8.45 0.67 -4.31
N ILE A 32 -7.79 0.74 -3.15
CA ILE A 32 -8.42 0.98 -1.86
C ILE A 32 -9.17 2.31 -1.85
N VAL A 33 -8.53 3.38 -2.33
CA VAL A 33 -9.13 4.72 -2.36
C VAL A 33 -10.38 4.72 -3.24
N THR A 34 -10.28 4.19 -4.45
CA THR A 34 -11.41 4.10 -5.40
C THR A 34 -12.58 3.33 -4.79
N THR A 35 -12.30 2.16 -4.22
CA THR A 35 -13.32 1.30 -3.58
C THR A 35 -13.99 2.01 -2.40
N CYS A 36 -13.23 2.75 -1.59
CA CYS A 36 -13.81 3.50 -0.47
C CYS A 36 -14.69 4.65 -0.94
N TYR A 37 -14.30 5.36 -2.01
CA TYR A 37 -15.14 6.39 -2.61
C TYR A 37 -16.46 5.81 -3.13
N GLU A 38 -16.41 4.70 -3.86
CA GLU A 38 -17.61 4.01 -4.35
C GLU A 38 -18.51 3.55 -3.19
N ALA A 39 -17.92 3.00 -2.12
CA ALA A 39 -18.66 2.57 -0.94
C ALA A 39 -19.34 3.75 -0.22
N ILE A 40 -18.70 4.92 -0.15
CA ILE A 40 -19.29 6.12 0.45
C ILE A 40 -20.50 6.59 -0.34
N LEU A 41 -20.40 6.59 -1.68
CA LEU A 41 -21.44 7.13 -2.56
C LEU A 41 -22.63 6.18 -2.74
N ASN A 42 -22.38 4.87 -2.84
CA ASN A 42 -23.37 3.91 -3.32
C ASN A 42 -23.85 2.91 -2.26
N SER A 43 -23.21 2.80 -1.10
CA SER A 43 -23.66 1.86 -0.07
C SER A 43 -24.92 2.35 0.61
N ASP A 44 -25.97 1.51 0.67
CA ASP A 44 -27.19 1.79 1.42
C ASP A 44 -26.97 1.80 2.94
N GLU A 45 -26.00 1.00 3.40
CA GLU A 45 -25.67 0.82 4.82
C GLU A 45 -24.85 2.02 5.36
N PRO A 46 -25.37 2.79 6.34
CA PRO A 46 -24.67 3.95 6.90
C PRO A 46 -23.33 3.59 7.57
N SER A 47 -23.24 2.42 8.20
CA SER A 47 -22.01 1.98 8.88
C SER A 47 -20.86 1.75 7.90
N VAL A 48 -21.13 1.21 6.72
CA VAL A 48 -20.15 1.00 5.64
C VAL A 48 -19.61 2.33 5.11
N ARG A 49 -20.50 3.32 4.90
CA ARG A 49 -20.09 4.67 4.47
C ARG A 49 -19.15 5.32 5.49
N TRP A 50 -19.46 5.20 6.78
CA TRP A 50 -18.60 5.74 7.85
C TRP A 50 -17.24 5.03 7.91
N GLN A 51 -17.22 3.70 7.78
CA GLN A 51 -15.98 2.93 7.80
C GLN A 51 -15.08 3.28 6.60
N ALA A 52 -15.65 3.40 5.41
CA ALA A 52 -14.92 3.80 4.21
C ALA A 52 -14.32 5.21 4.36
N ALA A 53 -15.09 6.18 4.86
CA ALA A 53 -14.59 7.53 5.12
C ALA A 53 -13.47 7.55 6.18
N ARG A 54 -13.59 6.72 7.23
CA ARG A 54 -12.55 6.57 8.25
C ARG A 54 -11.28 5.93 7.70
N LEU A 55 -11.41 4.98 6.79
CA LEU A 55 -10.28 4.31 6.16
C LEU A 55 -9.48 5.29 5.29
N LEU A 56 -10.17 6.12 4.50
CA LEU A 56 -9.53 7.20 3.73
C LEU A 56 -8.76 8.19 4.62
N GLN A 57 -9.33 8.59 5.76
CA GLN A 57 -8.64 9.47 6.72
C GLN A 57 -7.33 8.88 7.26
N ARG A 58 -7.25 7.55 7.40
CA ARG A 58 -6.03 6.86 7.89
C ARG A 58 -4.93 6.76 6.84
N ILE A 59 -5.29 6.73 5.57
CA ILE A 59 -4.32 6.69 4.46
C ILE A 59 -3.60 8.03 4.34
N GLY A 60 -4.27 9.14 4.70
CA GLY A 60 -3.75 10.49 4.54
C GLY A 60 -4.02 11.05 3.15
N PRO A 61 -3.68 12.33 2.90
CA PRO A 61 -3.82 12.92 1.57
C PRO A 61 -3.01 12.12 0.55
N LEU A 62 -3.61 11.81 -0.60
CA LEU A 62 -2.84 11.36 -1.75
C LEU A 62 -1.90 12.52 -2.11
N GLU A 63 -0.59 12.27 -2.16
CA GLU A 63 0.33 13.27 -2.68
C GLU A 63 -0.02 13.49 -4.16
N ASP A 64 -0.39 14.73 -4.53
CA ASP A 64 -0.55 15.12 -5.94
C ASP A 64 0.85 15.09 -6.56
N HIS A 65 1.12 14.07 -7.39
CA HIS A 65 2.35 13.95 -8.19
C HIS A 65 2.12 14.44 -9.62
#